data_AF-A0A1V4I406-F1
#
_entry.id   AF-A0A1V4I406-F1
#
_cell.length_a   1.000
_cell.length_b   1.000
_cell.length_c   1.000
_cell.angle_alpha   90.00
_cell.angle_beta   90.00
_cell.angle_gamma   90.00
#
_symmetry.space_group_name_H-M   'P 1'
#
loop_
_entity.id
_entity.type
_entity.pdbx_description
1 polymer ?
#
loop_
_entity_poly.entity_id
_entity_poly.type
_entity_poly.pdbx_seq_one_letter_code
_entity_poly.pdbx_strand_id
1 'polypeptide(L)'
;MGRTYVDFNLFLVENSDTSVGEMDTVHGTRNGKVLLTFFFCKCSLMLAFIIDSCTQLDVKKIIDELYESFGEEVFKESFLVILTDNG
;
A
#
# COMPACT_ATOMS: atom_id res chain seq x y z
N MET A 1 -12.68 -12.23 15.09
CA MET A 1 -12.17 -13.47 14.49
C MET A 1 -12.24 -13.30 12.97
N GLY A 2 -11.22 -13.66 12.19
CA GLY A 2 -11.20 -13.48 10.72
C GLY A 2 -10.30 -12.37 10.17
N ARG A 3 -9.23 -11.99 10.89
CA ARG A 3 -8.19 -11.03 10.44
C ARG A 3 -6.81 -11.46 10.92
N THR A 4 -6.61 -12.74 11.17
CA THR A 4 -5.29 -13.25 11.56
C THR A 4 -4.41 -13.36 10.32
N TYR A 5 -3.10 -13.34 10.52
CA TYR A 5 -2.14 -13.60 9.45
C TYR A 5 -2.40 -14.95 8.75
N VAL A 6 -2.96 -15.92 9.47
CA VAL A 6 -3.37 -17.21 8.91
C VAL A 6 -4.56 -17.05 7.95
N ASP A 7 -5.56 -16.25 8.33
CA ASP A 7 -6.71 -15.94 7.46
C ASP A 7 -6.25 -15.18 6.20
N PHE A 8 -5.26 -14.29 6.33
CA PHE A 8 -4.63 -13.60 5.20
C PHE A 8 -3.93 -14.57 4.25
N ASN A 9 -3.12 -15.50 4.77
CA ASN A 9 -2.47 -16.51 3.93
C ASN A 9 -3.50 -17.42 3.23
N LEU A 10 -4.58 -17.80 3.91
CA LEU A 10 -5.65 -18.60 3.28
C LEU A 10 -6.30 -17.83 2.12
N PHE A 11 -6.61 -16.55 2.33
CA PHE A 11 -7.15 -15.67 1.30
C PHE A 11 -6.22 -15.51 0.09
N LEU A 12 -4.91 -15.39 0.31
CA LEU A 12 -3.92 -15.34 -0.78
C LEU A 12 -3.81 -16.65 -1.56
N VAL A 13 -3.93 -17.79 -0.89
CA VAL A 13 -3.91 -19.10 -1.55
C VAL A 13 -5.17 -19.30 -2.39
N GLU A 14 -6.34 -18.91 -1.87
CA GLU A 14 -7.63 -18.99 -2.58
C GLU A 14 -7.74 -17.97 -3.71
N ASN A 15 -7.04 -16.84 -3.62
CA ASN A 15 -7.02 -15.78 -4.62
C ASN A 15 -5.59 -15.52 -5.11
N SER A 16 -4.94 -16.57 -5.62
CA SER A 16 -3.55 -16.51 -6.13
C SER A 16 -3.29 -15.48 -7.24
N ASP A 17 -4.36 -14.92 -7.83
CA ASP A 17 -4.29 -13.83 -8.80
C ASP A 17 -4.42 -12.42 -8.18
N THR A 18 -4.72 -12.31 -6.88
CA THR A 18 -4.88 -11.03 -6.18
C THR A 18 -3.55 -10.32 -6.01
N SER A 19 -3.50 -9.06 -6.45
CA SER A 19 -2.36 -8.19 -6.23
C SER A 19 -2.28 -7.81 -4.75
N VAL A 20 -1.23 -8.24 -4.06
CA VAL A 20 -0.86 -7.73 -2.74
C VAL A 20 0.00 -6.50 -2.96
N GLY A 21 -0.43 -5.37 -2.39
CA GLY A 21 0.37 -4.17 -2.30
C GLY A 21 1.04 -4.10 -0.94
N GLU A 22 2.36 -4.01 -0.90
CA GLU A 22 3.08 -3.67 0.34
C GLU A 22 3.22 -2.15 0.43
N MET A 23 2.87 -1.56 1.58
CA MET A 23 3.02 -0.12 1.82
C MET A 23 3.98 0.11 2.97
N ASP A 24 4.96 0.99 2.77
CA ASP A 24 5.93 1.38 3.78
C ASP A 24 6.24 2.89 3.73
N THR A 25 6.73 3.43 4.85
CA THR A 25 7.19 4.81 4.97
C THR A 25 8.65 4.86 5.42
N VAL A 26 9.53 5.34 4.56
CA VAL A 26 10.96 5.50 4.87
C VAL A 26 11.24 6.95 5.29
N HIS A 27 11.74 7.13 6.51
CA HIS A 27 12.20 8.43 7.00
C HIS A 27 13.61 8.73 6.49
N GLY A 28 13.74 9.68 5.55
CA GLY A 28 15.05 10.07 5.03
C GLY A 28 15.91 10.81 6.07
N THR A 29 15.29 11.58 6.96
CA THR A 29 15.91 12.18 8.15
C THR A 29 14.86 12.34 9.26
N ARG A 30 15.28 12.53 10.51
CA ARG A 30 14.38 12.57 11.69
C ARG A 30 13.28 13.65 11.63
N ASN A 31 13.52 14.77 10.94
CA ASN A 31 12.57 15.88 10.75
C ASN A 31 12.37 16.23 9.26
N GLY A 32 12.69 15.30 8.35
CA GLY A 32 12.61 15.55 6.91
C GLY A 32 11.39 14.91 6.26
N LYS A 33 11.30 15.08 4.95
CA LYS A 33 10.29 14.43 4.12
C LYS A 33 10.37 12.91 4.25
N VAL A 34 9.23 12.27 4.07
CA VAL A 34 9.04 10.82 4.14
C VAL A 34 8.88 10.29 2.72
N LEU A 35 9.45 9.12 2.45
CA LEU A 35 9.22 8.39 1.21
C LEU A 35 8.14 7.33 1.46
N LEU A 36 6.96 7.51 0.88
CA LEU A 36 5.88 6.53 0.90
C LEU A 36 6.06 5.60 -0.31
N THR A 37 6.21 4.31 -0.06
CA THR A 37 6.42 3.31 -1.10
C THR A 37 5.27 2.33 -1.20
N PHE A 38 4.92 1.96 -2.42
CA PHE A 38 3.97 0.89 -2.74
C PHE A 38 4.66 -0.14 -3.62
N PHE A 39 4.71 -1.40 -3.19
CA PHE A 39 5.29 -2.49 -3.99
C PHE A 39 4.20 -3.48 -4.41
N PHE A 40 4.05 -3.65 -5.73
CA PHE A 40 3.09 -4.58 -6.34
C PHE A 40 3.84 -5.85 -6.76
N CYS A 41 3.80 -6.87 -5.91
CA CYS A 41 4.60 -8.09 -6.05
C CYS A 41 4.34 -8.82 -7.39
N LYS A 42 3.10 -8.81 -7.87
CA LYS A 42 2.69 -9.53 -9.10
C LYS A 42 3.42 -9.04 -10.35
N CYS A 43 3.69 -7.75 -10.45
CA CYS A 43 4.35 -7.13 -11.61
C CYS A 43 5.74 -6.58 -11.28
N SER A 44 6.24 -6.79 -10.06
CA SER A 44 7.52 -6.23 -9.58
C SER A 44 7.62 -4.71 -9.80
N LEU A 45 6.50 -4.00 -9.65
CA LEU A 45 6.41 -2.55 -9.78
C LEU A 45 6.53 -1.92 -8.39
N MET A 46 7.43 -0.94 -8.25
CA MET A 46 7.52 -0.10 -7.06
C MET A 46 7.16 1.33 -7.43
N LEU A 47 6.19 1.90 -6.73
CA LEU A 47 5.88 3.33 -6.76
C LEU A 47 6.43 3.98 -5.49
N ALA A 48 6.99 5.17 -5.62
CA ALA A 48 7.57 5.91 -4.49
C ALA A 48 7.20 7.40 -4.59
N PHE A 49 6.67 7.94 -3.50
CA PHE A 49 6.18 9.31 -3.41
C PHE A 49 6.85 10.03 -2.24
N ILE A 50 7.30 11.25 -2.47
CA ILE A 50 7.85 12.09 -1.40
C ILE A 50 6.70 12.88 -0.77
N ILE A 51 6.43 12.65 0.51
CA ILE A 51 5.40 13.34 1.31
C ILE A 51 6.04 14.17 2.44
N ASP A 52 5.30 15.15 2.95
CA ASP A 52 5.82 16.04 4.00
C ASP A 52 5.91 15.35 5.36
N SER A 53 5.03 14.41 5.66
CA SER A 53 5.04 13.63 6.91
C SER A 53 4.35 12.27 6.73
N CYS A 54 4.56 11.32 7.64
CA CYS A 54 3.82 10.05 7.69
C CYS A 54 2.43 10.20 8.33
N THR A 55 1.89 11.42 8.45
CA THR A 55 0.54 11.62 8.98
C THR A 55 -0.52 11.03 8.05
N GLN A 56 -1.65 10.61 8.62
CA GLN A 56 -2.77 10.08 7.86
C GLN A 56 -3.24 11.04 6.76
N LEU A 57 -3.17 12.35 6.98
CA LEU A 57 -3.57 13.35 6.00
C LEU A 57 -2.67 13.31 4.76
N ASP A 58 -1.35 13.27 4.93
CA ASP A 58 -0.41 13.28 3.82
C ASP A 58 -0.39 11.95 3.08
N VAL A 59 -0.52 10.82 3.79
CA VAL A 59 -0.69 9.50 3.17
C VAL A 59 -2.00 9.44 2.38
N LYS A 60 -3.10 9.95 2.94
CA LYS A 60 -4.41 9.95 2.27
C LYS A 60 -4.37 10.72 0.94
N LYS A 61 -3.69 11.87 0.87
CA LYS A 61 -3.56 12.63 -0.38
C LYS A 61 -3.00 11.77 -1.52
N ILE A 62 -1.92 11.02 -1.25
CA ILE A 62 -1.32 10.14 -2.25
C ILE A 62 -2.27 9.00 -2.64
N ILE A 63 -2.99 8.44 -1.67
CA ILE A 63 -3.99 7.39 -1.94
C ILE A 63 -5.13 7.93 -2.81
N ASP A 64 -5.64 9.13 -2.53
CA ASP A 64 -6.69 9.76 -3.33
C ASP A 64 -6.20 10.05 -4.76
N GLU A 65 -4.98 10.58 -4.92
CA GLU A 65 -4.37 10.83 -6.23
C GLU A 65 -4.20 9.54 -7.05
N LEU A 66 -3.79 8.45 -6.40
CA LEU A 66 -3.71 7.13 -7.02
C LEU A 66 -5.09 6.60 -7.41
N TYR A 67 -6.10 6.78 -6.57
CA TYR A 67 -7.47 6.39 -6.86
C TYR A 67 -8.04 7.14 -8.06
N GLU A 68 -7.84 8.46 -8.13
CA GLU A 68 -8.26 9.28 -9.26
C GLU A 68 -7.51 8.90 -10.54
N SER A 69 -6.23 8.57 -10.45
CA SER A 69 -5.39 8.23 -11.60
C SER A 69 -5.69 6.85 -12.18
N PHE A 70 -5.96 5.85 -11.31
CA PHE A 70 -6.19 4.47 -11.74
C PHE A 70 -7.67 4.20 -12.03
N GLY A 71 -8.57 4.96 -11.40
CA GLY A 71 -10.00 4.67 -11.40
C GLY A 71 -10.36 3.55 -10.43
N GLU A 72 -11.65 3.47 -10.10
CA GLU A 72 -12.18 2.60 -9.04
C GLU A 72 -11.84 1.12 -9.21
N GLU A 73 -12.00 0.59 -10.42
CA GLU A 73 -11.82 -0.83 -10.73
C GLU A 73 -10.35 -1.24 -10.54
N VAL A 74 -9.42 -0.57 -11.23
CA VAL A 74 -7.99 -0.86 -11.17
C VAL A 74 -7.44 -0.62 -9.77
N PHE A 75 -7.89 0.43 -9.08
CA PHE A 75 -7.45 0.71 -7.72
C PHE A 75 -7.88 -0.40 -6.76
N LYS A 76 -9.14 -0.83 -6.82
CA LYS A 76 -9.63 -1.94 -5.98
C LYS A 76 -8.88 -3.23 -6.27
N GLU A 77 -8.61 -3.54 -7.54
CA GLU A 77 -7.85 -4.73 -7.91
C GLU A 77 -6.38 -4.69 -7.47
N SER A 78 -5.76 -3.51 -7.55
CA SER A 78 -4.32 -3.34 -7.30
C SER A 78 -3.97 -3.22 -5.83
N PHE A 79 -4.88 -2.66 -5.01
CA PHE A 79 -4.69 -2.39 -3.57
C PHE A 79 -5.59 -3.25 -2.67
N LEU A 80 -6.04 -4.40 -3.17
CA LEU A 80 -7.01 -5.32 -2.53
C LEU A 80 -6.59 -5.73 -1.12
N VAL A 81 -5.29 -5.90 -0.89
CA VAL A 81 -4.73 -6.02 0.45
C VAL A 81 -3.49 -5.17 0.57
N ILE A 82 -3.53 -4.21 1.50
CA ILE A 82 -2.36 -3.46 1.93
C ILE A 82 -1.86 -4.08 3.23
N LEU A 83 -0.68 -4.70 3.19
CA LEU A 83 0.06 -5.03 4.41
C LEU A 83 0.84 -3.79 4.84
N THR A 84 0.60 -3.33 6.06
CA THR A 84 1.36 -2.26 6.70
C THR A 84 2.05 -2.83 7.94
N ASP A 85 3.28 -2.40 8.21
CA ASP A 85 3.90 -2.64 9.51
C ASP A 85 3.10 -1.91 10.62
N ASN A 86 3.19 -2.37 11.86
CA ASN A 86 2.67 -1.73 13.08
C ASN A 86 3.51 -0.50 13.49
N GLY A 87 3.89 0.34 12.53
CA GLY A 87 4.56 1.61 12.78
C GLY A 87 3.74 2.53 13.68
#